data_AF-A0A015STS5-F1
#
_entry.id   AF-A0A015STS5-F1
#
_cell.length_a   1.000
_cell.length_b   1.000
_cell.length_c   1.000
_cell.angle_alpha   90.00
_cell.angle_beta   90.00
_cell.angle_gamma   90.00
#
_symmetry.space_group_name_H-M   'P 1'
#
loop_
_entity.id
_entity.type
_entity.pdbx_description
1 polymer ?
#
loop_
_entity_poly.entity_id
_entity_poly.type
_entity_poly.pdbx_seq_one_letter_code
_entity_poly.pdbx_strand_id
1 'polypeptide(L)' 'MTTTRISEQIIDDINEGKENAFSALYDCYYSYLCAYATTYVFDPDEAKEIVNDVFMNIWSSRG' A
#
# COMPACT_ATOMS: atom_id res chain seq x y z
N MET A 1 14.38 -13.20 -7.76
CA MET A 1 13.75 -12.15 -6.95
C MET A 1 13.38 -11.03 -7.90
N THR A 2 12.15 -11.02 -8.40
CA THR A 2 11.66 -9.95 -9.29
C THR A 2 11.31 -8.75 -8.42
N THR A 3 12.18 -7.74 -8.43
CA THR A 3 11.86 -6.42 -7.87
C THR A 3 10.72 -5.86 -8.70
N THR A 4 9.49 -5.91 -8.19
CA THR A 4 8.33 -5.28 -8.82
C THR A 4 8.62 -3.79 -8.94
N ARG A 5 8.94 -3.33 -10.14
CA ARG A 5 9.08 -1.90 -10.43
C ARG A 5 7.68 -1.31 -10.43
N ILE A 6 7.41 -0.50 -9.43
CA ILE A 6 6.23 0.36 -9.34
C ILE A 6 6.40 1.40 -10.45
N SER A 7 5.79 1.14 -11.61
CA SER A 7 5.75 2.06 -12.75
C SER A 7 4.47 2.90 -12.69
N GLU A 8 4.44 4.05 -13.38
CA GLU A 8 3.21 4.85 -13.51
C GLU A 8 2.01 4.01 -13.98
N GLN A 9 2.26 2.98 -14.79
CA GLN A 9 1.26 2.02 -15.24
C GLN A 9 0.51 1.31 -14.09
N ILE A 10 1.14 1.07 -12.93
CA ILE A 10 0.47 0.43 -11.80
C ILE A 10 -0.60 1.34 -11.20
N ILE A 11 -0.39 2.66 -11.28
CA ILE A 11 -1.35 3.67 -10.81
C ILE A 11 -2.55 3.68 -11.76
N ASP A 12 -2.31 3.67 -13.07
CA ASP A 12 -3.36 3.54 -14.08
C ASP A 12 -4.16 2.24 -13.90
N ASP A 13 -3.47 1.13 -13.66
CA ASP A 13 -4.08 -0.17 -13.40
C ASP A 13 -4.95 -0.16 -12.13
N ILE A 14 -4.49 0.50 -11.06
CA ILE A 14 -5.28 0.68 -9.82
C ILE A 14 -6.51 1.55 -10.09
N ASN A 15 -6.37 2.64 -10.86
CA ASN A 15 -7.47 3.52 -11.25
C ASN A 15 -8.50 2.80 -12.14
N GLU A 16 -8.06 1.88 -12.99
CA GLU A 16 -8.91 0.98 -13.77
C GLU A 16 -9.58 -0.11 -12.91
N GLY A 17 -9.25 -0.20 -11.61
CA GLY A 17 -9.82 -1.17 -10.68
C GLY A 17 -9.16 -2.56 -10.73
N LYS A 18 -7.93 -2.67 -11.27
CA LYS A 18 -7.19 -3.94 -11.29
C LYS A 18 -6.65 -4.27 -9.89
N GLU A 19 -7.37 -5.13 -9.19
CA GLU A 19 -7.02 -5.60 -7.84
C GLU A 19 -5.61 -6.21 -7.76
N ASN A 20 -5.14 -6.87 -8.82
CA ASN A 20 -3.80 -7.45 -8.87
C ASN A 20 -2.69 -6.38 -8.77
N ALA A 21 -2.90 -5.20 -9.38
CA ALA A 21 -1.96 -4.09 -9.32
C ALA A 21 -1.94 -3.48 -7.93
N PHE A 22 -3.11 -3.32 -7.31
CA PHE A 22 -3.24 -2.86 -5.93
C PHE A 22 -2.60 -3.83 -4.94
N SER A 23 -2.84 -5.14 -5.10
CA SER A 23 -2.25 -6.19 -4.26
C SER A 23 -0.71 -6.19 -4.34
N ALA A 24 -0.15 -6.04 -5.54
CA ALA A 24 1.30 -5.94 -5.71
C ALA A 24 1.90 -4.69 -5.03
N LEU A 25 1.22 -3.55 -5.08
CA LEU A 25 1.60 -2.33 -4.37
C LEU A 25 1.52 -2.53 -2.86
N TYR A 26 0.42 -3.12 -2.38
CA TYR A 26 0.19 -3.43 -0.97
C TYR A 26 1.28 -4.36 -0.43
N ASP A 27 1.53 -5.51 -1.05
CA ASP A 27 2.55 -6.47 -0.59
C ASP A 27 3.96 -5.87 -0.58
N CYS A 28 4.27 -4.98 -1.54
CA CYS A 28 5.58 -4.35 -1.63
C CYS A 28 5.82 -3.31 -0.53
N TYR A 29 4.82 -2.47 -0.22
CA TYR A 29 4.99 -1.33 0.67
C TYR A 29 4.40 -1.52 2.06
N TYR A 30 3.44 -2.42 2.26
CA TYR A 30 2.76 -2.60 3.54
C TYR A 30 3.73 -2.92 4.68
N SER A 31 4.59 -3.93 4.51
CA SER A 31 5.56 -4.31 5.56
C SER A 31 6.55 -3.19 5.89
N TYR A 32 6.99 -2.44 4.86
CA TYR A 32 7.91 -1.32 5.02
C TYR A 32 7.25 -0.14 5.74
N LEU A 33 6.04 0.23 5.34
CA LEU A 33 5.29 1.31 5.94
C LEU A 33 4.86 0.98 7.37
N CYS A 34 4.46 -0.27 7.67
CA CYS A 34 4.16 -0.71 9.02
C CYS A 34 5.39 -0.58 9.93
N ALA A 35 6.56 -1.05 9.47
CA ALA A 35 7.80 -0.90 10.22
C ALA A 35 8.15 0.57 10.47
N TYR A 36 7.96 1.43 9.47
CA TYR A 36 8.21 2.86 9.58
C TYR A 36 7.22 3.58 10.50
N ALA A 37 5.92 3.33 10.34
CA ALA A 37 4.87 3.88 11.20
C ALA A 37 5.03 3.46 12.66
N THR A 38 5.48 2.23 12.91
CA THR A 38 5.79 1.75 14.28
C THR A 38 6.87 2.61 14.95
N THR A 39 7.78 3.25 14.20
CA THR A 39 8.79 4.15 14.78
C THR A 39 8.21 5.48 15.30
N TYR A 40 7.01 5.86 14.85
CA TYR A 40 6.31 7.06 15.28
C TYR A 40 5.25 6.76 16.35
N VAL A 41 4.51 5.68 16.15
CA VAL A 41 3.33 5.33 16.96
C VAL A 41 3.72 4.45 18.15
N PHE A 42 4.86 3.75 18.07
CA PHE A 42 5.36 2.81 19.08
C PHE A 42 4.41 1.65 19.42
N ASP A 43 3.31 1.52 18.69
CA ASP A 43 2.35 0.42 18.73
C ASP A 43 2.29 -0.24 17.35
N PRO A 44 2.73 -1.51 17.21
CA PRO A 44 2.68 -2.24 15.95
C PRO A 44 1.28 -2.52 15.42
N ASP A 45 0.27 -2.61 16.27
CA ASP A 45 -1.11 -2.89 15.85
C ASP A 45 -1.78 -1.60 15.37
N GLU A 46 -1.59 -0.49 16.08
CA GLU A 46 -2.03 0.84 15.61
C GLU A 46 -1.31 1.25 14.32
N ALA A 47 -0.01 0.95 14.19
CA ALA A 47 0.74 1.18 12.96
C ALA A 47 0.17 0.41 11.76
N LYS A 48 -0.28 -0.84 11.94
CA LYS A 48 -0.94 -1.62 10.89
C LYS A 48 -2.28 -1.01 10.50
N GLU A 49 -3.09 -0.59 11.46
CA GLU A 49 -4.38 0.05 11.20
C GLU A 49 -4.20 1.33 10.37
N ILE A 50 -3.27 2.21 10.77
CA ILE A 50 -2.96 3.45 10.04
C ILE A 50 -2.51 3.15 8.60
N VAL A 51 -1.59 2.21 8.42
CA VAL A 51 -1.10 1.86 7.09
C VAL A 51 -2.21 1.25 6.23
N ASN A 52 -3.04 0.37 6.81
CA ASN A 52 -4.17 -0.21 6.13
C ASN A 52 -5.20 0.86 5.70
N ASP A 53 -5.50 1.83 6.55
CA ASP A 53 -6.39 2.95 6.23
C ASP A 53 -5.86 3.80 5.07
N VAL A 54 -4.54 4.04 5.02
CA VAL A 54 -3.90 4.74 3.89
C VAL A 54 -4.11 3.96 2.59
N PHE A 55 -3.87 2.65 2.57
CA PHE A 55 -4.11 1.82 1.39
C PHE A 55 -5.58 1.78 0.99
N MET A 56 -6.50 1.67 1.96
CA MET A 56 -7.94 1.69 1.71
C MET A 56 -8.40 3.03 1.14
N ASN A 57 -7.81 4.14 1.59
CA ASN A 57 -8.09 5.46 1.03
C ASN A 57 -7.57 5.59 -0.41
N ILE A 58 -6.36 5.08 -0.70
CA ILE A 58 -5.83 5.01 -2.07
C ILE A 58 -6.76 4.21 -2.97
N TRP A 59 -7.20 3.04 -2.51
CA TRP A 59 -8.15 2.20 -3.24
C TRP A 59 -9.49 2.92 -3.43
N SER A 60 -10.03 3.58 -2.40
CA SER A 60 -11.34 4.25 -2.45
C SER A 60 -11.32 5.53 -3.28
N SER A 61 -10.15 6.16 -3.42
CA SER A 61 -9.92 7.33 -4.26
C SER A 61 -9.67 6.97 -5.74
N ARG A 62 -9.91 5.71 -6.15
CA ARG A 62 -9.90 5.33 -7.58
C ARG A 62 -11.06 6.04 -8.29
N GLY A 63 -10.77 7.14 -9.00
CA GLY A 63 -11.77 7.98 -9.67
C GLY A 63 -11.28 9.38 -9.98
#